data_AF-A0A485KZW2-F1
#
_entry.id   AF-A0A485KZW2-F1
#
_cell.length_a   1.000
_cell.length_b   1.000
_cell.length_c   1.000
_cell.angle_alpha   90.00
_cell.angle_beta   90.00
_cell.angle_gamma   90.00
#
_symmetry.space_group_name_H-M   'P 1'
#
loop_
_entity.id
_entity.type
_entity.pdbx_description
1 polymer ?
#
loop_
_entity_poly.entity_id
_entity_poly.type
_entity_poly.pdbx_seq_one_letter_code
_entity_poly.pdbx_strand_id
1 'polypeptide(L)'
;MFDGDHDDGMPASVVDSLSPDLVDVLESLLVDPSCVHVALLRPLYDCLDVAPARDQLVAMWMHECSLWIALALTPDDAARRHAAVFKLEELLESYLEALMPDHPASFFRGESSSSFVDDSVSDFVLEPYGSPDVQYRGGGGSSRWGLDDDERDFPTYGVLSPTTRRYPAAAPSSAAVRAPIYRSLAAIIPMDDVDAVHFTAYSLPSVYRGMPSFPFSIWAFLAHQRDDMHDRAAADHDGAHQVARDLLFPLRRGALAHVRLDVPDGFVVVDAPTKMLAWQGDVTAVHFQLRCTATATAATQALVKATIVVGASVLVLRAYLFVAAHATPDDGAMMPLAADLEMLDVEFTEIPFESLVIQPDDLVGRGHFGDAYRATYNGTPVVVKTLRQDALGGTNTDKLVQEFRHEAAVLNMFGHHPNIVPFVGASTDPSSTLALVTEYVPDGSIQDQLAGGGAHWDMFTKGSILTDAAAGLLNMHEGGFLHRDIAARNVLVDATRRAKICDFGMCRRAASNVGGLNFSGGGVGALQYMAPESLTPPHSFSYKSDVYGFGVLLWETFAEAKPFGHLAPADAAAYVLEGGRLNNVHVPEAYQSLLASCFQDDPAKRPTMAQVFLSLEEITS
;
A
#
# COMPACT_ATOMS: atom_id res chain seq x y z
N MET A 1 -8.04 -32.93 -66.11
CA MET A 1 -7.82 -34.00 -65.12
C MET A 1 -8.16 -33.34 -63.79
N PHE A 2 -9.37 -33.66 -63.32
CA PHE A 2 -9.95 -33.39 -62.00
C PHE A 2 -9.61 -32.09 -61.28
N ASP A 3 -10.62 -31.20 -61.28
CA ASP A 3 -11.00 -30.35 -60.15
C ASP A 3 -11.08 -31.16 -58.85
N GLY A 4 -10.66 -30.54 -57.74
CA GLY A 4 -10.73 -31.09 -56.40
C GLY A 4 -10.53 -30.00 -55.35
N ASP A 5 -11.64 -29.33 -55.02
CA ASP A 5 -12.05 -28.82 -53.71
C ASP A 5 -10.97 -28.48 -52.67
N HIS A 6 -10.68 -27.18 -52.51
CA HIS A 6 -10.30 -26.61 -51.22
C HIS A 6 -11.58 -26.19 -50.49
N ASP A 7 -12.15 -27.13 -49.74
CA ASP A 7 -13.12 -26.86 -48.69
C ASP A 7 -12.34 -26.63 -47.39
N ASP A 8 -11.81 -25.41 -47.22
CA ASP A 8 -11.32 -24.93 -45.94
C ASP A 8 -12.55 -24.70 -45.04
N GLY A 9 -12.81 -25.68 -44.18
CA GLY A 9 -13.85 -25.60 -43.17
C GLY A 9 -13.71 -24.33 -42.32
N MET A 10 -14.68 -23.43 -42.46
CA MET A 10 -14.89 -22.30 -41.55
C MET A 10 -14.95 -22.80 -40.09
N PRO A 11 -14.25 -22.16 -39.14
CA PRO A 11 -14.41 -22.48 -37.73
C PRO A 11 -15.80 -22.05 -37.24
N ALA A 12 -16.42 -22.88 -36.41
CA ALA A 12 -17.71 -22.60 -35.78
C ALA A 12 -17.69 -21.26 -35.03
N SER A 13 -18.82 -20.57 -35.05
CA SER A 13 -18.98 -19.27 -34.38
C SER A 13 -18.83 -19.42 -32.87
N VAL A 14 -18.36 -18.37 -32.19
CA VAL A 14 -18.25 -18.33 -30.71
C VAL A 14 -19.61 -18.60 -30.03
N VAL A 15 -20.70 -18.27 -30.72
CA VAL A 15 -22.08 -18.51 -30.30
C VAL A 15 -22.37 -20.00 -30.06
N ASP A 16 -21.77 -20.90 -30.84
CA ASP A 16 -21.96 -22.35 -30.71
C ASP A 16 -21.27 -22.94 -29.46
N SER A 17 -20.44 -22.15 -28.76
CA SER A 17 -19.69 -22.55 -27.56
C SER A 17 -20.24 -21.98 -26.25
N LEU A 18 -21.27 -21.12 -26.32
CA LEU A 18 -21.98 -20.58 -25.16
C LEU A 18 -23.05 -21.55 -24.68
N SER A 19 -23.30 -21.62 -23.37
CA SER A 19 -24.40 -22.43 -22.85
C SER A 19 -25.73 -21.90 -23.42
N PRO A 20 -26.67 -22.76 -23.87
CA PRO A 20 -27.96 -22.32 -24.43
C PRO A 20 -28.72 -21.35 -23.52
N ASP A 21 -28.59 -21.54 -22.21
CA ASP A 21 -29.19 -20.68 -21.18
C ASP A 21 -28.70 -19.22 -21.21
N LEU A 22 -27.48 -18.97 -21.69
CA LEU A 22 -26.90 -17.62 -21.73
C LEU A 22 -27.39 -16.84 -22.96
N VAL A 23 -27.60 -17.55 -24.08
CA VAL A 23 -28.10 -16.97 -25.34
C VAL A 23 -29.56 -16.57 -25.19
N ASP A 24 -30.40 -17.45 -24.62
CA ASP A 24 -31.82 -17.15 -24.35
C ASP A 24 -31.99 -15.96 -23.37
N VAL A 25 -31.08 -15.84 -22.39
CA VAL A 25 -31.07 -14.72 -21.44
C VAL A 25 -30.69 -13.40 -22.13
N LEU A 26 -29.67 -13.39 -22.97
CA LEU A 26 -29.25 -12.21 -23.73
C LEU A 26 -30.34 -11.74 -24.72
N GLU A 27 -31.00 -12.68 -25.41
CA GLU A 27 -32.13 -12.35 -26.28
C GLU A 27 -33.32 -11.79 -25.50
N SER A 28 -33.63 -12.31 -24.31
CA SER A 28 -34.72 -11.81 -23.47
C SER A 28 -34.48 -10.37 -22.96
N LEU A 29 -33.22 -10.02 -22.67
CA LEU A 29 -32.83 -8.70 -22.16
C LEU A 29 -32.85 -7.63 -23.25
N LEU A 30 -32.63 -8.00 -24.51
CA LEU A 30 -32.69 -7.08 -25.66
C LEU A 30 -34.13 -6.65 -26.01
N VAL A 31 -35.14 -7.30 -25.44
CA VAL A 31 -36.57 -7.07 -25.73
C VAL A 31 -37.25 -6.17 -24.68
N ASP A 32 -36.64 -5.92 -23.52
CA ASP A 32 -37.22 -5.07 -22.46
C ASP A 32 -36.80 -3.58 -22.60
N PRO A 33 -37.72 -2.68 -23.00
CA PRO A 33 -37.42 -1.27 -23.21
C PRO A 33 -37.24 -0.46 -21.91
N SER A 34 -37.40 -1.07 -20.73
CA SER A 34 -37.21 -0.39 -19.44
C SER A 34 -35.79 -0.49 -18.87
N CYS A 35 -34.94 -1.34 -19.44
CA CYS A 35 -33.53 -1.43 -19.07
C CYS A 35 -32.71 -0.37 -19.82
N VAL A 36 -32.29 0.69 -19.11
CA VAL A 36 -31.29 1.68 -19.57
C VAL A 36 -29.97 1.01 -20.02
N HIS A 37 -29.76 -0.25 -19.64
CA HIS A 37 -28.59 -1.08 -19.95
C HIS A 37 -28.61 -1.79 -21.31
N VAL A 38 -29.72 -1.76 -22.07
CA VAL A 38 -29.81 -2.38 -23.41
C VAL A 38 -28.86 -1.73 -24.42
N ALA A 39 -28.54 -0.45 -24.25
CA ALA A 39 -27.61 0.28 -25.11
C ALA A 39 -26.14 -0.18 -24.94
N LEU A 40 -25.78 -0.73 -23.78
CA LEU A 40 -24.42 -1.23 -23.47
C LEU A 40 -24.21 -2.69 -23.91
N LEU A 41 -25.29 -3.48 -23.95
CA LEU A 41 -25.22 -4.91 -24.28
C LEU A 41 -25.23 -5.19 -25.79
N ARG A 42 -25.76 -4.27 -26.61
CA ARG A 42 -25.81 -4.43 -28.08
C ARG A 42 -24.42 -4.48 -28.74
N PRO A 43 -23.47 -3.59 -28.42
CA PRO A 43 -22.11 -3.65 -28.96
C PRO A 43 -21.36 -4.91 -28.50
N LEU A 44 -21.61 -5.36 -27.26
CA LEU A 44 -21.08 -6.61 -26.70
C LEU A 44 -21.54 -7.83 -27.52
N TYR A 45 -22.83 -7.91 -27.85
CA TYR A 45 -23.39 -8.97 -28.68
C TYR A 45 -22.84 -8.93 -30.11
N ASP A 46 -22.76 -7.75 -30.72
CA ASP A 46 -22.24 -7.59 -32.08
C ASP A 46 -20.73 -7.91 -32.18
N CYS A 47 -19.97 -7.75 -31.09
CA CYS A 47 -18.56 -8.17 -31.00
C CYS A 47 -18.36 -9.70 -30.95
N LEU A 48 -19.36 -10.46 -30.48
CA LEU A 48 -19.31 -11.93 -30.42
C LEU A 48 -19.34 -12.58 -31.81
N ASP A 49 -19.93 -11.89 -32.79
CA ASP A 49 -20.10 -12.37 -34.18
C ASP A 49 -18.85 -12.13 -35.05
N VAL A 50 -17.89 -11.31 -34.59
CA VAL A 50 -16.78 -10.80 -35.42
C VAL A 50 -15.40 -11.34 -35.00
N ALA A 51 -15.26 -11.93 -33.81
CA ALA A 51 -13.96 -12.40 -33.31
C ALA A 51 -13.69 -13.88 -33.64
N PRO A 52 -12.66 -14.22 -34.43
CA PRO A 52 -12.26 -15.62 -34.59
C PRO A 52 -11.69 -16.15 -33.27
N ALA A 53 -12.16 -17.33 -32.86
CA ALA A 53 -11.91 -18.01 -31.59
C ALA A 53 -10.45 -18.49 -31.36
N ARG A 54 -9.46 -17.61 -31.46
CA ARG A 54 -8.04 -17.99 -31.30
C ARG A 54 -7.30 -17.42 -30.11
N ASP A 55 -7.86 -16.47 -29.37
CA ASP A 55 -7.16 -15.88 -28.23
C ASP A 55 -7.73 -16.36 -26.88
N GLN A 56 -6.89 -17.03 -26.09
CA GLN A 56 -7.17 -17.43 -24.69
C GLN A 56 -7.59 -16.24 -23.82
N LEU A 57 -7.11 -15.03 -24.15
CA LEU A 57 -7.51 -13.77 -23.53
C LEU A 57 -8.99 -13.46 -23.73
N VAL A 58 -9.53 -13.71 -24.93
CA VAL A 58 -10.95 -13.47 -25.25
C VAL A 58 -11.83 -14.46 -24.51
N ALA A 59 -11.43 -15.72 -24.40
CA ALA A 59 -12.16 -16.75 -23.66
C ALA A 59 -12.18 -16.48 -22.14
N MET A 60 -11.05 -16.01 -21.58
CA MET A 60 -10.95 -15.65 -20.16
C MET A 60 -11.76 -14.39 -19.84
N TRP A 61 -11.70 -13.39 -20.72
CA TRP A 61 -12.50 -12.17 -20.63
C TRP A 61 -14.00 -12.46 -20.73
N MET A 62 -14.41 -13.33 -21.66
CA MET A 62 -15.79 -13.78 -21.82
C MET A 62 -16.32 -14.52 -20.59
N HIS A 63 -15.49 -15.37 -19.98
CA HIS A 63 -15.84 -16.06 -18.74
C HIS A 63 -16.06 -15.05 -17.61
N GLU A 64 -15.19 -14.07 -17.47
CA GLU A 64 -15.30 -13.04 -16.45
C GLU A 64 -16.55 -12.16 -16.65
N CYS A 65 -16.81 -11.69 -17.88
CA CYS A 65 -18.02 -10.96 -18.22
C CYS A 65 -19.31 -11.76 -17.92
N SER A 66 -19.31 -13.07 -18.19
CA SER A 66 -20.48 -13.93 -17.91
C SER A 66 -20.81 -14.02 -16.41
N LEU A 67 -19.80 -14.00 -15.53
CA LEU A 67 -19.98 -14.03 -14.07
C LEU A 67 -20.60 -12.72 -13.55
N TRP A 68 -20.15 -11.59 -14.08
CA TRP A 68 -20.67 -10.27 -13.69
C TRP A 68 -22.06 -9.99 -14.26
N ILE A 69 -22.37 -10.48 -15.47
CA ILE A 69 -23.73 -10.46 -16.03
C ILE A 69 -24.68 -11.29 -15.16
N ALA A 70 -24.29 -12.50 -14.75
CA ALA A 70 -25.10 -13.33 -13.85
C ALA A 70 -25.36 -12.64 -12.50
N LEU A 71 -24.38 -11.90 -11.97
CA LEU A 71 -24.52 -11.12 -10.73
C LEU A 71 -25.44 -9.90 -10.92
N ALA A 72 -25.33 -9.20 -12.05
CA ALA A 72 -26.17 -8.05 -12.41
C ALA A 72 -27.66 -8.44 -12.61
N LEU A 73 -27.93 -9.71 -12.91
CA LEU A 73 -29.28 -10.24 -13.10
C LEU A 73 -29.94 -10.74 -11.79
N THR A 74 -29.25 -10.64 -10.66
CA THR A 74 -29.85 -11.03 -9.36
C THR A 74 -30.98 -10.06 -8.95
N PRO A 75 -32.20 -10.55 -8.62
CA PRO A 75 -33.36 -9.68 -8.41
C PRO A 75 -33.33 -8.84 -7.12
N ASP A 76 -32.59 -9.25 -6.09
CA ASP A 76 -32.79 -8.76 -4.71
C ASP A 76 -31.75 -7.76 -4.19
N ASP A 77 -30.79 -7.31 -5.00
CA ASP A 77 -29.76 -6.37 -4.51
C ASP A 77 -29.36 -5.31 -5.55
N ALA A 78 -29.99 -4.14 -5.45
CA ALA A 78 -29.75 -3.02 -6.35
C ALA A 78 -28.31 -2.45 -6.25
N ALA A 79 -27.63 -2.62 -5.11
CA ALA A 79 -26.26 -2.15 -4.94
C ALA A 79 -25.27 -3.08 -5.64
N ARG A 80 -25.49 -4.41 -5.54
CA ARG A 80 -24.70 -5.40 -6.29
C ARG A 80 -24.91 -5.29 -7.79
N ARG A 81 -26.12 -4.97 -8.26
CA ARG A 81 -26.38 -4.70 -9.67
C ARG A 81 -25.59 -3.51 -10.20
N HIS A 82 -25.57 -2.39 -9.47
CA HIS A 82 -24.77 -1.22 -9.86
C HIS A 82 -23.27 -1.51 -9.85
N ALA A 83 -22.77 -2.25 -8.85
CA ALA A 83 -21.36 -2.65 -8.80
C ALA A 83 -20.98 -3.59 -9.94
N ALA A 84 -21.85 -4.54 -10.30
CA ALA A 84 -21.64 -5.47 -11.40
C ALA A 84 -21.64 -4.76 -12.77
N VAL A 85 -22.53 -3.79 -12.97
CA VAL A 85 -22.56 -2.95 -14.20
C VAL A 85 -21.30 -2.09 -14.31
N PHE A 86 -20.87 -1.45 -13.21
CA PHE A 86 -19.62 -0.67 -13.21
C PHE A 86 -18.40 -1.55 -13.54
N LYS A 87 -18.40 -2.80 -13.05
CA LYS A 87 -17.32 -3.74 -13.35
C LYS A 87 -17.32 -4.22 -14.80
N LEU A 88 -18.50 -4.40 -15.39
CA LEU A 88 -18.65 -4.73 -16.81
C LEU A 88 -18.18 -3.58 -17.71
N GLU A 89 -18.44 -2.33 -17.34
CA GLU A 89 -17.93 -1.14 -18.06
C GLU A 89 -16.38 -1.08 -18.02
N GLU A 90 -15.78 -1.31 -16.85
CA GLU A 90 -14.31 -1.35 -16.68
C GLU A 90 -13.66 -2.46 -17.52
N LEU A 91 -14.28 -3.65 -17.53
CA LEU A 91 -13.80 -4.78 -18.34
C LEU A 91 -13.94 -4.53 -19.84
N LEU A 92 -14.97 -3.80 -20.28
CA LEU A 92 -15.17 -3.44 -21.67
C LEU A 92 -14.16 -2.38 -22.13
N GLU A 93 -13.92 -1.35 -21.32
CA GLU A 93 -12.92 -0.31 -21.61
C GLU A 93 -11.52 -0.92 -21.68
N SER A 94 -11.15 -1.79 -20.73
CA SER A 94 -9.86 -2.49 -20.73
C SER A 94 -9.66 -3.39 -21.96
N TYR A 95 -10.73 -4.00 -22.48
CA TYR A 95 -10.65 -4.90 -23.64
C TYR A 95 -10.55 -4.12 -24.96
N LEU A 96 -11.27 -3.00 -25.09
CA LEU A 96 -11.19 -2.12 -26.26
C LEU A 96 -9.81 -1.44 -26.35
N GLU A 97 -9.22 -1.04 -25.23
CA GLU A 97 -7.85 -0.51 -25.18
C GLU A 97 -6.80 -1.55 -25.60
N ALA A 98 -7.02 -2.83 -25.27
CA ALA A 98 -6.11 -3.92 -25.66
C ALA A 98 -6.18 -4.25 -27.17
N LEU A 99 -7.35 -4.10 -27.80
CA LEU A 99 -7.57 -4.44 -29.22
C LEU A 99 -7.24 -3.29 -30.18
N MET A 100 -7.38 -2.03 -29.75
CA MET A 100 -7.18 -0.85 -30.60
C MET A 100 -6.36 0.24 -29.90
N PRO A 101 -5.04 0.04 -29.71
CA PRO A 101 -4.18 0.96 -28.95
C PRO A 101 -4.07 2.38 -29.55
N ASP A 102 -4.49 2.59 -30.80
CA ASP A 102 -4.43 3.89 -31.49
C ASP A 102 -5.77 4.70 -31.44
N HIS A 103 -6.83 4.18 -30.81
CA HIS A 103 -8.12 4.87 -30.71
C HIS A 103 -8.64 4.93 -29.26
N PRO A 104 -8.76 6.11 -28.62
CA PRO A 104 -9.26 6.22 -27.24
C PRO A 104 -10.76 5.90 -27.16
N ALA A 105 -11.17 5.26 -26.05
CA ALA A 105 -12.54 4.85 -25.71
C ALA A 105 -13.60 5.97 -25.78
N SER A 106 -13.18 7.23 -25.89
CA SER A 106 -14.04 8.39 -26.15
C SER A 106 -14.85 8.29 -27.46
N PHE A 107 -14.48 7.40 -28.39
CA PHE A 107 -15.23 7.21 -29.65
C PHE A 107 -16.57 6.46 -29.46
N PHE A 108 -16.72 5.68 -28.37
CA PHE A 108 -17.93 4.90 -28.07
C PHE A 108 -18.89 5.59 -27.08
N ARG A 109 -18.47 6.70 -26.47
CA ARG A 109 -19.39 7.58 -25.75
C ARG A 109 -20.16 8.39 -26.78
N GLY A 110 -21.35 7.93 -27.14
CA GLY A 110 -22.26 8.63 -28.03
C GLY A 110 -22.55 10.04 -27.52
N GLU A 111 -21.84 11.03 -28.05
CA GLU A 111 -22.36 12.39 -28.10
C GLU A 111 -23.51 12.38 -29.11
N SER A 112 -24.71 12.65 -28.61
CA SER A 112 -25.84 13.10 -29.40
C SER A 112 -25.50 14.44 -30.06
N SER A 113 -24.80 14.40 -31.19
CA SER A 113 -24.73 15.51 -32.11
C SER A 113 -25.98 15.49 -32.99
N SER A 114 -27.07 16.13 -32.54
CA SER A 114 -28.17 16.50 -33.44
C SER A 114 -27.92 17.90 -34.00
N SER A 115 -27.23 17.98 -35.13
CA SER A 115 -27.33 19.10 -36.04
C SER A 115 -28.59 18.94 -36.90
N PHE A 116 -29.59 19.79 -36.69
CA PHE A 116 -30.57 20.13 -37.72
C PHE A 116 -30.70 21.65 -37.79
N VAL A 117 -30.58 22.12 -39.02
CA VAL A 117 -30.57 23.50 -39.51
C VAL A 117 -31.97 24.13 -39.37
N ASP A 118 -32.09 25.36 -38.86
CA ASP A 118 -32.58 26.51 -39.65
C ASP A 118 -32.43 27.86 -38.92
N ASP A 119 -32.29 28.90 -39.74
CA ASP A 119 -31.93 30.28 -39.50
C ASP A 119 -32.94 31.14 -38.71
N SER A 120 -32.37 32.21 -38.12
CA SER A 120 -33.01 33.48 -37.75
C SER A 120 -33.96 33.49 -36.54
N VAL A 121 -33.53 34.17 -35.46
CA VAL A 121 -34.11 35.45 -35.00
C VAL A 121 -33.21 36.02 -33.89
N SER A 122 -32.93 37.30 -34.08
CA SER A 122 -32.26 38.32 -33.26
C SER A 122 -32.64 38.41 -31.78
N ASP A 123 -31.68 38.98 -31.03
CA ASP A 123 -31.84 39.81 -29.82
C ASP A 123 -32.47 39.17 -28.58
N PHE A 124 -31.69 39.02 -27.50
CA PHE A 124 -32.03 39.58 -26.19
C PHE A 124 -30.82 39.61 -25.26
N VAL A 125 -30.38 40.84 -24.97
CA VAL A 125 -29.49 41.22 -23.87
C VAL A 125 -30.28 41.17 -22.56
N LEU A 126 -29.77 40.49 -21.52
CA LEU A 126 -30.06 40.84 -20.12
C LEU A 126 -28.87 40.52 -19.20
N GLU A 127 -28.51 41.54 -18.41
CA GLU A 127 -27.40 41.65 -17.45
C GLU A 127 -27.53 40.75 -16.19
N PRO A 128 -26.43 40.54 -15.44
CA PRO A 128 -26.44 39.79 -14.18
C PRO A 128 -26.97 40.64 -13.00
N TYR A 129 -27.99 40.11 -12.31
CA TYR A 129 -28.54 40.68 -11.08
C TYR A 129 -27.62 40.46 -9.86
N GLY A 130 -27.02 41.56 -9.41
CA GLY A 130 -27.04 42.11 -8.04
C GLY A 130 -27.13 41.19 -6.81
N SER A 131 -26.07 41.23 -6.02
CA SER A 131 -26.05 40.93 -4.57
C SER A 131 -26.95 41.88 -3.77
N PRO A 132 -27.41 41.49 -2.56
CA PRO A 132 -27.77 42.44 -1.53
C PRO A 132 -26.80 42.39 -0.33
N ASP A 133 -26.36 43.59 0.03
CA ASP A 133 -25.65 43.97 1.24
C ASP A 133 -26.33 43.48 2.53
N VAL A 134 -25.55 42.99 3.48
CA VAL A 134 -25.92 42.97 4.90
C VAL A 134 -24.83 43.63 5.74
N GLN A 135 -25.23 44.74 6.37
CA GLN A 135 -24.42 45.63 7.19
C GLN A 135 -24.01 44.97 8.51
N TYR A 136 -22.70 44.99 8.82
CA TYR A 136 -22.16 44.72 10.15
C TYR A 136 -22.34 45.95 11.06
N ARG A 137 -23.08 45.78 12.17
CA ARG A 137 -23.08 46.71 13.32
C ARG A 137 -22.19 46.13 14.42
N GLY A 138 -21.17 46.90 14.80
CA GLY A 138 -20.31 46.62 15.94
C GLY A 138 -21.00 46.86 17.29
N GLY A 139 -20.52 46.16 18.31
CA GLY A 139 -20.86 46.36 19.71
C GLY A 139 -19.75 45.79 20.58
N GLY A 140 -18.91 46.67 21.12
CA GLY A 140 -17.89 46.33 22.11
C GLY A 140 -18.49 46.05 23.49
N GLY A 141 -17.81 45.21 24.26
CA GLY A 141 -18.15 44.89 25.64
C GLY A 141 -16.95 44.37 26.39
N SER A 142 -16.22 45.29 27.01
CA SER A 142 -15.17 45.04 28.00
C SER A 142 -15.76 44.41 29.26
N SER A 143 -15.10 43.39 29.83
CA SER A 143 -15.10 43.21 31.28
C SER A 143 -13.77 42.64 31.75
N ARG A 144 -13.33 43.22 32.87
CA ARG A 144 -12.02 43.16 33.51
C ARG A 144 -12.25 42.51 34.87
N TRP A 145 -11.51 41.46 35.20
CA TRP A 145 -11.23 41.01 36.56
C TRP A 145 -9.78 40.53 36.59
N GLY A 146 -9.05 40.93 37.63
CA GLY A 146 -7.62 40.64 37.77
C GLY A 146 -7.29 40.01 39.13
N LEU A 147 -5.98 39.80 39.30
CA LEU A 147 -5.24 39.35 40.49
C LEU A 147 -5.40 37.83 40.76
N ASP A 148 -4.36 37.01 40.93
CA ASP A 148 -3.09 37.22 41.63
C ASP A 148 -1.90 36.53 40.93
N ASP A 149 -0.73 37.17 41.02
CA ASP A 149 0.59 36.63 40.67
C ASP A 149 1.07 35.67 41.78
N ASP A 150 1.40 34.44 41.39
CA ASP A 150 2.26 33.55 42.19
C ASP A 150 3.24 32.89 41.21
N GLU A 151 4.46 33.43 41.18
CA GLU A 151 5.56 33.03 40.29
C GLU A 151 5.94 31.56 40.52
N ARG A 152 5.69 30.72 39.51
CA ARG A 152 6.43 29.47 39.27
C ARG A 152 6.85 29.39 37.81
N ASP A 153 8.17 29.34 37.63
CA ASP A 153 8.87 29.28 36.35
C ASP A 153 8.37 28.16 35.43
N PHE A 154 7.84 28.55 34.26
CA PHE A 154 7.71 27.69 33.08
C PHE A 154 8.03 28.52 31.82
N PRO A 155 8.76 27.98 30.83
CA PRO A 155 9.11 28.70 29.61
C PRO A 155 7.87 28.92 28.74
N THR A 156 7.45 30.17 28.60
CA THR A 156 6.37 30.60 27.71
C THR A 156 6.91 30.73 26.28
N TYR A 157 6.42 29.90 25.36
CA TYR A 157 6.48 30.20 23.93
C TYR A 157 5.32 31.12 23.58
N GLY A 158 5.61 32.36 23.21
CA GLY A 158 4.63 33.33 22.78
C GLY A 158 5.14 34.20 21.63
N VAL A 159 4.30 34.27 20.59
CA VAL A 159 4.23 35.29 19.52
C VAL A 159 5.15 35.11 18.30
N LEU A 160 4.56 34.63 17.20
CA LEU A 160 4.98 35.00 15.84
C LEU A 160 3.72 35.34 15.00
N SER A 161 3.36 36.61 14.97
CA SER A 161 2.71 37.22 13.81
C SER A 161 3.76 38.06 13.09
N PRO A 162 4.00 37.89 11.78
CA PRO A 162 4.82 38.84 11.04
C PRO A 162 4.01 40.10 10.75
N THR A 163 4.33 41.19 11.43
CA THR A 163 4.07 42.56 10.97
C THR A 163 4.62 42.74 9.55
N THR A 164 3.81 43.35 8.69
CA THR A 164 4.10 43.63 7.28
C THR A 164 5.34 44.52 7.13
N ARG A 165 6.49 43.94 6.74
CA ARG A 165 7.64 44.71 6.22
C ARG A 165 7.67 44.58 4.70
N ARG A 166 7.45 45.70 4.00
CA ARG A 166 7.72 45.83 2.56
C ARG A 166 9.22 45.75 2.32
N TYR A 167 9.70 44.79 1.53
CA TYR A 167 11.05 44.78 0.98
C TYR A 167 11.06 45.37 -0.43
N PRO A 168 12.13 46.10 -0.82
CA PRO A 168 12.24 46.75 -2.13
C PRO A 168 12.58 45.73 -3.23
N ALA A 169 12.17 46.03 -4.46
CA ALA A 169 12.34 45.18 -5.64
C ALA A 169 13.82 44.87 -5.93
N ALA A 170 14.13 43.58 -6.11
CA ALA A 170 15.44 43.11 -6.54
C ALA A 170 15.64 43.31 -8.06
N ALA A 171 16.85 43.71 -8.44
CA ALA A 171 17.30 43.90 -9.82
C ALA A 171 17.58 42.56 -10.54
N PRO A 172 17.58 42.52 -11.89
CA PRO A 172 17.72 41.27 -12.63
C PRO A 172 19.16 40.99 -13.06
N SER A 173 19.69 39.81 -12.73
CA SER A 173 20.76 39.08 -13.47
C SER A 173 21.01 37.75 -12.75
N SER A 174 21.29 36.60 -13.34
CA SER A 174 21.59 36.20 -14.72
C SER A 174 21.56 34.66 -14.77
N ALA A 175 21.20 34.10 -15.94
CA ALA A 175 21.33 32.70 -16.34
C ALA A 175 20.53 31.68 -15.48
N ALA A 176 19.26 31.50 -15.84
CA ALA A 176 18.51 30.31 -15.47
C ALA A 176 19.19 29.08 -16.10
N VAL A 177 19.95 28.33 -15.30
CA VAL A 177 20.35 26.98 -15.63
C VAL A 177 19.06 26.16 -15.64
N ARG A 178 18.50 25.89 -16.82
CA ARG A 178 17.41 24.94 -16.98
C ARG A 178 17.96 23.56 -16.63
N ALA A 179 17.71 23.09 -15.41
CA ALA A 179 17.87 21.69 -15.08
C ALA A 179 17.07 20.85 -16.10
N PRO A 180 17.63 19.75 -16.64
CA PRO A 180 16.90 18.91 -17.58
C PRO A 180 15.61 18.41 -16.92
N ILE A 181 14.47 18.71 -17.56
CA ILE A 181 13.18 18.16 -17.13
C ILE A 181 13.17 16.69 -17.52
N TYR A 182 13.47 15.82 -16.56
CA TYR A 182 13.23 14.40 -16.71
C TYR A 182 11.71 14.18 -16.68
N ARG A 183 11.11 13.93 -17.85
CA ARG A 183 9.75 13.35 -17.86
C ARG A 183 9.87 12.01 -17.17
N SER A 184 9.19 11.86 -16.03
CA SER A 184 9.00 10.57 -15.39
C SER A 184 8.44 9.61 -16.44
N LEU A 185 9.27 8.71 -16.96
CA LEU A 185 8.80 7.55 -17.68
C LEU A 185 7.80 6.84 -16.77
N ALA A 186 6.67 6.45 -17.37
CA ALA A 186 5.48 5.96 -16.71
C ALA A 186 5.78 4.93 -15.61
N ALA A 187 4.91 4.90 -14.61
CA ALA A 187 4.86 3.94 -13.52
C ALA A 187 4.54 2.53 -13.97
N ILE A 188 5.36 1.97 -14.86
CA ILE A 188 5.23 0.61 -15.33
C ILE A 188 6.59 -0.02 -15.09
N ILE A 189 6.76 -0.58 -13.88
CA ILE A 189 7.55 -1.81 -13.80
C ILE A 189 6.79 -2.78 -14.70
N PRO A 190 7.40 -3.35 -15.75
CA PRO A 190 6.71 -4.25 -16.67
C PRO A 190 5.95 -5.32 -15.87
N MET A 191 4.65 -5.46 -16.13
CA MET A 191 3.83 -6.57 -15.60
C MET A 191 4.38 -7.95 -16.04
N ASP A 192 5.29 -7.97 -17.02
CA ASP A 192 5.87 -9.18 -17.64
C ASP A 192 6.85 -9.97 -16.74
N ASP A 193 7.16 -9.50 -15.52
CA ASP A 193 8.18 -10.09 -14.62
C ASP A 193 7.59 -10.71 -13.33
N VAL A 194 6.32 -11.11 -13.37
CA VAL A 194 5.64 -11.75 -12.23
C VAL A 194 5.67 -13.28 -12.38
N ASP A 195 6.41 -13.92 -11.51
CA ASP A 195 6.51 -15.37 -11.39
C ASP A 195 5.29 -15.93 -10.63
N ALA A 196 4.71 -17.02 -11.14
CA ALA A 196 3.68 -17.77 -10.44
C ALA A 196 4.36 -18.74 -9.44
N VAL A 197 4.57 -18.27 -8.20
CA VAL A 197 5.39 -18.95 -7.20
C VAL A 197 4.57 -19.87 -6.33
N HIS A 198 4.99 -21.12 -6.22
CA HIS A 198 4.40 -22.07 -5.29
C HIS A 198 5.08 -21.98 -3.92
N PHE A 199 4.27 -21.97 -2.87
CA PHE A 199 4.69 -22.05 -1.48
C PHE A 199 4.25 -23.36 -0.84
N THR A 200 5.15 -24.03 -0.12
CA THR A 200 4.83 -25.26 0.62
C THR A 200 5.63 -25.37 1.91
N ALA A 201 5.19 -26.21 2.85
CA ALA A 201 5.89 -26.42 4.13
C ALA A 201 6.37 -27.85 4.32
N TYR A 202 7.57 -27.96 4.88
CA TYR A 202 8.22 -29.23 5.21
C TYR A 202 8.63 -29.25 6.69
N SER A 203 8.33 -30.35 7.37
CA SER A 203 8.72 -30.58 8.77
C SER A 203 8.58 -32.07 9.13
N LEU A 204 8.79 -32.39 10.42
CA LEU A 204 8.47 -33.70 10.95
C LEU A 204 6.95 -33.85 11.09
N PRO A 205 6.32 -34.88 10.48
CA PRO A 205 4.86 -35.04 10.52
C PRO A 205 4.33 -35.39 11.92
N SER A 206 5.19 -35.97 12.76
CA SER A 206 4.90 -36.37 14.13
C SER A 206 6.01 -35.89 15.07
N VAL A 207 5.62 -35.29 16.18
CA VAL A 207 6.50 -34.78 17.24
C VAL A 207 6.02 -35.27 18.59
N TYR A 208 6.87 -35.24 19.61
CA TYR A 208 6.48 -35.62 20.98
C TYR A 208 6.80 -34.53 21.99
N ARG A 209 6.13 -34.59 23.14
CA ARG A 209 6.28 -33.61 24.22
C ARG A 209 7.71 -33.60 24.76
N GLY A 210 8.30 -32.43 24.89
CA GLY A 210 9.67 -32.28 25.38
C GLY A 210 10.74 -32.72 24.39
N MET A 211 10.37 -32.92 23.12
CA MET A 211 11.33 -33.15 22.04
C MET A 211 12.32 -31.97 21.94
N PRO A 212 13.60 -32.23 21.63
CA PRO A 212 14.54 -31.20 21.22
C PRO A 212 14.00 -30.35 20.05
N SER A 213 14.69 -29.25 19.73
CA SER A 213 14.29 -28.44 18.58
C SER A 213 14.27 -29.27 17.30
N PHE A 214 13.26 -29.03 16.46
CA PHE A 214 13.08 -29.69 15.17
C PHE A 214 12.83 -28.65 14.06
N PRO A 215 13.24 -28.96 12.82
CA PRO A 215 13.11 -28.03 11.70
C PRO A 215 11.67 -27.90 11.21
N PHE A 216 11.32 -26.69 10.78
CA PHE A 216 10.11 -26.38 10.02
C PHE A 216 10.50 -25.40 8.92
N SER A 217 10.26 -25.73 7.65
CA SER A 217 10.73 -24.94 6.52
C SER A 217 9.58 -24.55 5.59
N ILE A 218 9.64 -23.33 5.04
CA ILE A 218 8.75 -22.85 3.98
C ILE A 218 9.58 -22.70 2.71
N TRP A 219 9.12 -23.32 1.64
CA TRP A 219 9.79 -23.36 0.33
C TRP A 219 9.00 -22.56 -0.69
N ALA A 220 9.72 -21.83 -1.54
CA ALA A 220 9.20 -21.07 -2.67
C ALA A 220 9.84 -21.61 -3.97
N PHE A 221 9.05 -21.90 -5.00
CA PHE A 221 9.53 -22.51 -6.24
C PHE A 221 8.60 -22.26 -7.43
N LEU A 222 9.12 -22.35 -8.65
CA LEU A 222 8.32 -22.33 -9.88
C LEU A 222 7.80 -23.72 -10.22
N ALA A 223 6.71 -23.80 -10.99
CA ALA A 223 6.10 -25.07 -11.38
C ALA A 223 7.09 -26.06 -12.03
N HIS A 224 8.03 -25.56 -12.85
CA HIS A 224 9.06 -26.38 -13.50
C HIS A 224 10.20 -26.82 -12.57
N GLN A 225 10.29 -26.25 -11.37
CA GLN A 225 11.29 -26.55 -10.34
C GLN A 225 10.74 -27.48 -9.24
N ARG A 226 9.48 -27.93 -9.37
CA ARG A 226 8.76 -28.71 -8.35
C ARG A 226 9.53 -29.94 -7.88
N ASP A 227 10.01 -30.75 -8.82
CA ASP A 227 10.69 -32.01 -8.48
C ASP A 227 12.03 -31.74 -7.78
N ASP A 228 12.83 -30.79 -8.28
CA ASP A 228 14.09 -30.35 -7.64
C ASP A 228 13.85 -29.81 -6.22
N MET A 229 12.82 -28.99 -6.04
CA MET A 229 12.45 -28.47 -4.72
C MET A 229 12.09 -29.61 -3.77
N HIS A 230 11.23 -30.54 -4.18
CA HIS A 230 10.82 -31.67 -3.34
C HIS A 230 12.00 -32.58 -2.96
N ASP A 231 12.91 -32.86 -3.91
CA ASP A 231 14.12 -33.63 -3.64
C ASP A 231 15.01 -32.91 -2.63
N ARG A 232 15.19 -31.59 -2.76
CA ARG A 232 15.96 -30.77 -1.82
C ARG A 232 15.32 -30.71 -0.44
N ALA A 233 14.01 -30.54 -0.37
CA ALA A 233 13.26 -30.45 0.89
C ALA A 233 13.26 -31.79 1.65
N ALA A 234 13.14 -32.91 0.93
CA ALA A 234 13.24 -34.26 1.52
C ALA A 234 14.67 -34.58 2.00
N ALA A 235 15.69 -34.01 1.37
CA ALA A 235 17.09 -34.16 1.76
C ALA A 235 17.56 -33.17 2.85
N ASP A 236 16.77 -32.14 3.17
CA ASP A 236 17.14 -31.08 4.12
C ASP A 236 17.37 -31.62 5.54
N HIS A 237 16.57 -32.60 5.96
CA HIS A 237 16.76 -33.32 7.22
C HIS A 237 16.06 -34.69 7.23
N ASP A 238 16.55 -35.59 8.10
CA ASP A 238 15.95 -36.90 8.30
C ASP A 238 14.48 -36.78 8.70
N GLY A 239 13.61 -37.51 7.99
CA GLY A 239 12.16 -37.53 8.26
C GLY A 239 11.41 -36.28 7.81
N ALA A 240 11.99 -35.42 6.95
CA ALA A 240 11.29 -34.31 6.32
C ALA A 240 10.11 -34.81 5.48
N HIS A 241 8.91 -34.33 5.79
CA HIS A 241 7.71 -34.58 4.99
C HIS A 241 7.02 -33.27 4.68
N GLN A 242 6.32 -33.23 3.55
CA GLN A 242 5.40 -32.15 3.26
C GLN A 242 4.27 -32.14 4.30
N VAL A 243 4.14 -31.03 5.03
CA VAL A 243 3.14 -30.86 6.11
C VAL A 243 2.05 -29.85 5.76
N ALA A 244 2.10 -29.26 4.57
CA ALA A 244 1.08 -28.38 4.01
C ALA A 244 0.96 -28.55 2.49
N ARG A 245 -0.16 -28.13 1.90
CA ARG A 245 -0.32 -28.15 0.44
C ARG A 245 0.40 -26.98 -0.22
N ASP A 246 0.68 -27.15 -1.51
CA ASP A 246 1.22 -26.09 -2.35
C ASP A 246 0.17 -24.99 -2.54
N LEU A 247 0.58 -23.74 -2.32
CA LEU A 247 -0.21 -22.55 -2.60
C LEU A 247 0.45 -21.77 -3.72
N LEU A 248 -0.32 -21.32 -4.71
CA LEU A 248 0.20 -20.47 -5.78
C LEU A 248 0.04 -19.00 -5.41
N PHE A 249 1.09 -18.22 -5.59
CA PHE A 249 1.09 -16.80 -5.32
C PHE A 249 1.97 -16.02 -6.30
N PRO A 250 1.47 -14.93 -6.92
CA PRO A 250 2.27 -14.13 -7.83
C PRO A 250 3.33 -13.31 -7.08
N LEU A 251 4.60 -13.44 -7.50
CA LEU A 251 5.71 -12.63 -6.98
C LEU A 251 6.57 -12.10 -8.10
N ARG A 252 7.00 -10.84 -7.98
CA ARG A 252 8.04 -10.29 -8.86
C ARG A 252 9.42 -10.75 -8.38
N ARG A 253 10.36 -10.93 -9.30
CA ARG A 253 11.78 -11.11 -8.94
C ARG A 253 12.31 -9.86 -8.22
N GLY A 254 13.05 -10.09 -7.14
CA GLY A 254 13.48 -9.08 -6.18
C GLY A 254 12.44 -8.75 -5.09
N ALA A 255 11.25 -9.36 -5.09
CA ALA A 255 10.29 -9.21 -4.01
C ALA A 255 10.82 -9.83 -2.70
N LEU A 256 10.48 -9.20 -1.58
CA LEU A 256 10.90 -9.64 -0.25
C LEU A 256 9.67 -10.11 0.55
N ALA A 257 9.54 -11.42 0.71
CA ALA A 257 8.47 -12.03 1.48
C ALA A 257 8.82 -12.14 2.95
N HIS A 258 7.94 -11.65 3.81
CA HIS A 258 8.08 -11.78 5.25
C HIS A 258 7.25 -12.96 5.72
N VAL A 259 7.94 -14.01 6.17
CA VAL A 259 7.33 -15.25 6.65
C VAL A 259 7.35 -15.24 8.17
N ARG A 260 6.18 -15.16 8.79
CA ARG A 260 5.97 -15.25 10.23
C ARG A 260 5.36 -16.60 10.59
N LEU A 261 5.91 -17.27 11.60
CA LEU A 261 5.31 -18.46 12.18
C LEU A 261 4.53 -18.12 13.45
N ASP A 262 3.25 -18.46 13.44
CA ASP A 262 2.40 -18.50 14.63
C ASP A 262 2.18 -19.96 15.02
N VAL A 263 2.62 -20.31 16.23
CA VAL A 263 2.58 -21.68 16.76
C VAL A 263 1.52 -21.79 17.87
N PRO A 264 0.90 -22.97 18.07
CA PRO A 264 -0.15 -23.13 19.06
C PRO A 264 0.43 -23.28 20.47
N ASP A 265 -0.44 -23.23 21.49
CA ASP A 265 -0.05 -23.43 22.88
C ASP A 265 0.75 -24.71 23.07
N GLY A 266 1.85 -24.61 23.83
CA GLY A 266 2.78 -25.71 24.04
C GLY A 266 3.85 -25.86 22.96
N PHE A 267 3.88 -24.98 21.95
CA PHE A 267 4.99 -24.86 21.01
C PHE A 267 5.69 -23.52 21.16
N VAL A 268 6.98 -23.48 20.80
CA VAL A 268 7.74 -22.25 20.72
C VAL A 268 8.60 -22.26 19.47
N VAL A 269 8.68 -21.11 18.79
CA VAL A 269 9.73 -20.84 17.80
C VAL A 269 11.00 -20.50 18.58
N VAL A 270 12.07 -21.26 18.34
CA VAL A 270 13.35 -21.16 19.08
C VAL A 270 14.20 -20.02 18.53
N ASP A 271 14.11 -19.77 17.23
CA ASP A 271 14.76 -18.70 16.51
C ASP A 271 13.80 -17.52 16.27
N ALA A 272 14.17 -16.60 15.37
CA ALA A 272 13.34 -15.44 15.05
C ALA A 272 11.98 -15.90 14.48
N PRO A 273 10.84 -15.43 15.05
CA PRO A 273 9.50 -15.84 14.63
C PRO A 273 9.10 -15.29 13.27
N THR A 274 9.85 -14.32 12.73
CA THR A 274 9.68 -13.78 11.39
C THR A 274 11.02 -13.79 10.66
N LYS A 275 11.01 -14.31 9.43
CA LYS A 275 12.18 -14.39 8.55
C LYS A 275 11.83 -13.89 7.16
N MET A 276 12.85 -13.41 6.45
CA MET A 276 12.71 -12.87 5.10
C MET A 276 13.07 -13.92 4.05
N LEU A 277 12.32 -13.95 2.95
CA LEU A 277 12.58 -14.75 1.76
C LEU A 277 12.66 -13.80 0.56
N ALA A 278 13.86 -13.60 0.02
CA ALA A 278 14.07 -12.82 -1.19
C ALA A 278 13.83 -13.71 -2.43
N TRP A 279 12.84 -13.36 -3.25
CA TRP A 279 12.52 -14.14 -4.44
C TRP A 279 13.38 -13.70 -5.63
N GLN A 280 14.11 -14.63 -6.27
CA GLN A 280 14.95 -14.33 -7.45
C GLN A 280 14.58 -15.16 -8.69
N GLY A 281 13.56 -16.02 -8.59
CA GLY A 281 13.18 -16.97 -9.65
C GLY A 281 13.70 -18.39 -9.42
N ASP A 282 14.52 -18.63 -8.40
CA ASP A 282 15.10 -19.93 -8.06
C ASP A 282 14.47 -20.51 -6.79
N VAL A 283 14.53 -21.85 -6.66
CA VAL A 283 14.07 -22.56 -5.47
C VAL A 283 14.76 -22.04 -4.21
N THR A 284 13.97 -21.44 -3.33
CA THR A 284 14.42 -20.74 -2.13
C THR A 284 13.63 -21.21 -0.92
N ALA A 285 14.23 -21.22 0.26
CA ALA A 285 13.57 -21.64 1.49
C ALA A 285 13.92 -20.74 2.68
N VAL A 286 13.00 -20.67 3.64
CA VAL A 286 13.25 -20.17 4.99
C VAL A 286 13.05 -21.31 5.98
N HIS A 287 14.02 -21.50 6.87
CA HIS A 287 14.02 -22.58 7.85
C HIS A 287 13.83 -22.00 9.25
N PHE A 288 12.99 -22.61 10.06
CA PHE A 288 12.73 -22.27 11.45
C PHE A 288 13.07 -23.46 12.35
N GLN A 289 13.35 -23.18 13.61
CA GLN A 289 13.52 -24.19 14.64
C GLN A 289 12.35 -24.12 15.62
N LEU A 290 11.55 -25.18 15.67
CA LEU A 290 10.41 -25.29 16.58
C LEU A 290 10.76 -26.21 17.74
N ARG A 291 10.12 -26.01 18.89
CA ARG A 291 10.23 -26.91 20.03
C ARG A 291 8.85 -27.23 20.60
N CYS A 292 8.54 -28.53 20.68
CA CYS A 292 7.34 -29.05 21.34
C CYS A 292 7.60 -29.17 22.84
N THR A 293 6.95 -28.32 23.64
CA THR A 293 7.19 -28.26 25.09
C THR A 293 6.43 -29.36 25.83
N ALA A 294 6.74 -29.54 27.12
CA ALA A 294 6.06 -30.52 27.96
C ALA A 294 4.56 -30.19 28.19
N THR A 295 4.14 -28.95 27.96
CA THR A 295 2.75 -28.50 28.14
C THR A 295 1.87 -28.69 26.91
N ALA A 296 2.44 -29.14 25.77
CA ALA A 296 1.66 -29.44 24.58
C ALA A 296 0.65 -30.56 24.86
N THR A 297 -0.56 -30.41 24.31
CA THR A 297 -1.60 -31.44 24.39
C THR A 297 -1.17 -32.64 23.55
N ALA A 298 -1.20 -33.84 24.15
CA ALA A 298 -0.80 -35.08 23.47
C ALA A 298 -1.97 -35.75 22.73
N ALA A 299 -1.65 -36.63 21.78
CA ALA A 299 -2.57 -37.38 20.94
C ALA A 299 -3.56 -36.49 20.16
N THR A 300 -3.07 -35.35 19.66
CA THR A 300 -3.86 -34.36 18.92
C THR A 300 -3.03 -33.76 17.78
N GLN A 301 -3.71 -33.14 16.82
CA GLN A 301 -3.08 -32.28 15.83
C GLN A 301 -2.77 -30.91 16.45
N ALA A 302 -1.63 -30.35 16.08
CA ALA A 302 -1.19 -29.00 16.37
C ALA A 302 -1.12 -28.23 15.04
N LEU A 303 -1.82 -27.09 14.97
CA LEU A 303 -1.81 -26.22 13.79
C LEU A 303 -0.70 -25.18 13.92
N VAL A 304 0.26 -25.22 13.01
CA VAL A 304 1.25 -24.17 12.78
C VAL A 304 0.78 -23.32 11.60
N LYS A 305 0.70 -22.00 11.78
CA LYS A 305 0.36 -21.06 10.70
C LYS A 305 1.62 -20.33 10.24
N ALA A 306 1.87 -20.35 8.95
CA ALA A 306 2.90 -19.52 8.31
C ALA A 306 2.22 -18.38 7.55
N THR A 307 2.32 -17.17 8.10
CA THR A 307 1.81 -15.95 7.49
C THR A 307 2.90 -15.34 6.61
N ILE A 308 2.65 -15.25 5.30
CA ILE A 308 3.57 -14.75 4.29
C ILE A 308 3.03 -13.41 3.81
N VAL A 309 3.77 -12.33 4.02
CA VAL A 309 3.39 -10.98 3.64
C VAL A 309 4.30 -10.49 2.53
N VAL A 310 3.70 -10.11 1.39
CA VAL A 310 4.37 -9.42 0.28
C VAL A 310 3.43 -8.39 -0.31
N GLY A 311 3.85 -7.14 -0.33
CA GLY A 311 2.99 -6.07 -0.83
C GLY A 311 1.79 -5.85 0.08
N ALA A 312 0.63 -5.70 -0.56
CA ALA A 312 -0.68 -5.63 0.11
C ALA A 312 -1.29 -7.02 0.34
N SER A 313 -0.59 -8.08 -0.03
CA SER A 313 -1.11 -9.44 0.03
C SER A 313 -0.57 -10.17 1.25
N VAL A 314 -1.47 -10.87 1.92
CA VAL A 314 -1.17 -11.76 3.03
C VAL A 314 -1.65 -13.15 2.68
N LEU A 315 -0.76 -14.13 2.78
CA LEU A 315 -1.08 -15.54 2.63
C LEU A 315 -0.90 -16.25 3.96
N VAL A 316 -1.80 -17.17 4.27
CA VAL A 316 -1.67 -18.03 5.45
C VAL A 316 -1.58 -19.49 5.01
N LEU A 317 -0.39 -20.07 5.15
CA LEU A 317 -0.18 -21.49 4.95
C LEU A 317 -0.39 -22.22 6.27
N ARG A 318 -1.30 -23.20 6.28
CA ARG A 318 -1.66 -24.00 7.46
C ARG A 318 -0.95 -25.36 7.39
N ALA A 319 -0.14 -25.67 8.40
CA ALA A 319 0.55 -26.95 8.54
C ALA A 319 0.10 -27.68 9.81
N TYR A 320 -0.21 -28.97 9.70
CA TYR A 320 -0.70 -29.77 10.82
C TYR A 320 0.36 -30.80 11.22
N LEU A 321 0.79 -30.74 12.48
CA LEU A 321 1.73 -31.69 13.09
C LEU A 321 0.98 -32.59 14.06
N PHE A 322 1.27 -33.88 14.10
CA PHE A 322 0.71 -34.76 15.11
C PHE A 322 1.58 -34.76 16.38
N VAL A 323 0.97 -34.55 17.56
CA VAL A 323 1.65 -34.63 18.85
C VAL A 323 1.46 -36.02 19.43
N ALA A 324 2.46 -36.88 19.30
CA ALA A 324 2.43 -38.25 19.80
C ALA A 324 2.37 -38.31 21.34
N ALA A 325 1.67 -39.31 21.86
CA ALA A 325 1.59 -39.58 23.30
C ALA A 325 2.90 -40.12 23.88
N HIS A 326 3.69 -40.80 23.05
CA HIS A 326 4.95 -41.45 23.39
C HIS A 326 6.02 -41.13 22.33
N ALA A 327 7.30 -41.25 22.69
CA ALA A 327 8.44 -40.92 21.82
C ALA A 327 8.67 -41.91 20.66
N THR A 328 7.80 -42.91 20.49
CA THR A 328 7.85 -43.85 19.37
C THR A 328 7.01 -43.30 18.21
N PRO A 329 7.58 -43.10 17.02
CA PRO A 329 6.81 -42.67 15.87
C PRO A 329 5.78 -43.74 15.53
N ASP A 330 4.51 -43.34 15.47
CA ASP A 330 3.48 -44.14 14.85
C ASP A 330 3.54 -43.80 13.35
N ASP A 331 4.05 -44.71 12.52
CA ASP A 331 4.11 -44.58 11.04
C ASP A 331 2.70 -44.59 10.41
N GLY A 332 1.65 -44.63 11.23
CA GLY A 332 0.26 -44.69 10.86
C GLY A 332 -0.37 -43.34 10.54
N ALA A 333 -0.33 -42.99 9.26
CA ALA A 333 -1.32 -42.19 8.53
C ALA A 333 -1.44 -40.69 8.88
N MET A 334 -0.87 -39.85 8.02
CA MET A 334 -1.39 -38.49 7.78
C MET A 334 -1.78 -38.35 6.31
N MET A 335 -3.06 -38.09 6.08
CA MET A 335 -3.59 -37.66 4.79
C MET A 335 -3.28 -36.16 4.59
N PRO A 336 -2.96 -35.71 3.36
CA PRO A 336 -2.80 -34.28 3.08
C PRO A 336 -4.16 -33.58 3.19
N LEU A 337 -4.40 -32.86 4.30
CA LEU A 337 -5.64 -32.11 4.55
C LEU A 337 -5.51 -30.63 4.17
N ALA A 338 -6.66 -30.01 3.92
CA ALA A 338 -6.83 -28.78 3.16
C ALA A 338 -5.95 -27.62 3.63
N ALA A 339 -5.32 -26.94 2.67
CA ALA A 339 -4.81 -25.60 2.86
C ALA A 339 -5.88 -24.65 2.32
N ASP A 340 -6.32 -23.72 3.15
CA ASP A 340 -7.19 -22.63 2.73
C ASP A 340 -6.33 -21.40 2.50
N LEU A 341 -6.40 -20.85 1.28
CA LEU A 341 -5.88 -19.54 0.97
C LEU A 341 -6.83 -18.51 1.61
N GLU A 342 -6.51 -18.08 2.82
CA GLU A 342 -7.17 -16.92 3.41
C GLU A 342 -6.38 -15.69 2.96
N MET A 343 -6.81 -15.10 1.84
CA MET A 343 -6.53 -13.69 1.61
C MET A 343 -7.34 -12.94 2.66
N LEU A 344 -6.67 -12.22 3.56
CA LEU A 344 -7.36 -11.41 4.56
C LEU A 344 -8.34 -10.48 3.82
N ASP A 345 -9.60 -10.50 4.26
CA ASP A 345 -10.60 -9.61 3.72
C ASP A 345 -10.14 -8.15 3.91
N VAL A 346 -10.52 -7.30 2.96
CA VAL A 346 -10.20 -5.85 2.99
C VAL A 346 -10.91 -5.14 4.16
N GLU A 347 -11.72 -5.86 4.94
CA GLU A 347 -12.45 -5.36 6.08
C GLU A 347 -11.54 -5.25 7.30
N PHE A 348 -11.32 -4.00 7.74
CA PHE A 348 -10.64 -3.72 9.00
C PHE A 348 -11.58 -3.94 10.18
N THR A 349 -11.01 -4.09 11.37
CA THR A 349 -11.80 -4.17 12.60
C THR A 349 -12.46 -2.82 12.91
N GLU A 350 -13.79 -2.76 12.87
CA GLU A 350 -14.55 -1.59 13.34
C GLU A 350 -14.51 -1.54 14.87
N ILE A 351 -14.03 -0.43 15.42
CA ILE A 351 -13.86 -0.21 16.85
C ILE A 351 -14.81 0.92 17.30
N PRO A 352 -15.79 0.64 18.19
CA PRO A 352 -16.62 1.70 18.75
C PRO A 352 -15.74 2.73 19.48
N PHE A 353 -15.87 4.01 19.12
CA PHE A 353 -15.00 5.07 19.66
C PHE A 353 -15.05 5.13 21.19
N GLU A 354 -16.20 4.89 21.80
CA GLU A 354 -16.38 4.87 23.25
C GLU A 354 -15.63 3.73 23.98
N SER A 355 -15.18 2.71 23.25
CA SER A 355 -14.34 1.64 23.82
C SER A 355 -12.88 2.05 23.97
N LEU A 356 -12.47 3.19 23.39
CA LEU A 356 -11.12 3.73 23.47
C LEU A 356 -10.96 4.60 24.72
N VAL A 357 -10.07 4.18 25.62
CA VAL A 357 -9.71 4.99 26.80
C VAL A 357 -8.57 5.92 26.42
N ILE A 358 -8.92 7.09 25.87
CA ILE A 358 -7.97 8.12 25.43
C ILE A 358 -7.38 8.86 26.64
N GLN A 359 -6.07 9.12 26.60
CA GLN A 359 -5.37 9.96 27.56
C GLN A 359 -5.22 11.35 26.93
N PRO A 360 -6.08 12.34 27.25
CA PRO A 360 -6.16 13.60 26.50
C PRO A 360 -4.89 14.45 26.61
N ASP A 361 -4.17 14.30 27.73
CA ASP A 361 -2.92 15.02 28.01
C ASP A 361 -1.69 14.33 27.39
N ASP A 362 -1.83 13.12 26.85
CA ASP A 362 -0.74 12.33 26.24
C ASP A 362 -0.83 12.40 24.70
N LEU A 363 -0.54 13.60 24.19
CA LEU A 363 -0.49 13.90 22.76
C LEU A 363 0.80 13.34 22.15
N VAL A 364 0.66 12.34 21.28
CA VAL A 364 1.77 11.66 20.61
C VAL A 364 2.15 12.38 19.31
N GLY A 365 1.21 13.04 18.64
CA GLY A 365 1.51 13.78 17.41
C GLY A 365 0.41 14.74 16.98
N ARG A 366 0.80 15.84 16.32
CA ARG A 366 -0.14 16.75 15.65
C ARG A 366 -0.04 16.55 14.15
N GLY A 367 -1.09 16.04 13.54
CA GLY A 367 -1.19 15.84 12.10
C GLY A 367 -1.97 16.94 11.41
N HIS A 368 -1.87 16.95 10.08
CA HIS A 368 -2.65 17.85 9.22
C HIS A 368 -4.17 17.57 9.29
N PHE A 369 -4.54 16.30 9.48
CA PHE A 369 -5.93 15.82 9.48
C PHE A 369 -6.53 15.67 10.88
N GLY A 370 -5.71 15.79 11.91
CA GLY A 370 -6.07 15.28 13.22
C GLY A 370 -4.92 15.18 14.19
N ASP A 371 -5.24 15.10 15.48
CA ASP A 371 -4.26 14.86 16.53
C ASP A 371 -4.23 13.36 16.85
N ALA A 372 -3.05 12.87 17.23
CA ALA A 372 -2.79 11.49 17.62
C ALA A 372 -2.53 11.44 19.12
N TYR A 373 -3.35 10.66 19.83
CA TYR A 373 -3.29 10.52 21.28
C TYR A 373 -2.93 9.10 21.68
N ARG A 374 -2.25 8.96 22.81
CA ARG A 374 -2.10 7.66 23.44
C ARG A 374 -3.44 7.24 24.07
N ALA A 375 -3.78 5.96 23.93
CA ALA A 375 -4.99 5.40 24.51
C ALA A 375 -4.79 3.94 24.93
N THR A 376 -5.83 3.34 25.47
CA THR A 376 -5.89 1.90 25.79
C THR A 376 -7.15 1.30 25.17
N TYR A 377 -7.01 0.14 24.51
CA TYR A 377 -8.09 -0.65 23.94
C TYR A 377 -7.96 -2.10 24.42
N ASN A 378 -8.99 -2.65 25.07
CA ASN A 378 -8.97 -4.00 25.66
C ASN A 378 -7.75 -4.30 26.56
N GLY A 379 -7.25 -3.28 27.28
CA GLY A 379 -6.07 -3.39 28.14
C GLY A 379 -4.72 -3.25 27.40
N THR A 380 -4.73 -3.11 26.07
CA THR A 380 -3.53 -2.95 25.25
C THR A 380 -3.28 -1.47 24.94
N PRO A 381 -2.04 -0.96 25.10
CA PRO A 381 -1.67 0.40 24.68
C PRO A 381 -1.79 0.60 23.16
N VAL A 382 -2.45 1.68 22.75
CA VAL A 382 -2.70 2.03 21.33
C VAL A 382 -2.47 3.53 21.09
N VAL A 383 -2.35 3.92 19.82
CA VAL A 383 -2.42 5.30 19.35
C VAL A 383 -3.73 5.51 18.60
N VAL A 384 -4.42 6.60 18.91
CA VAL A 384 -5.69 6.99 18.31
C VAL A 384 -5.51 8.30 17.57
N LYS A 385 -5.54 8.26 16.24
CA LYS A 385 -5.50 9.44 15.36
C LYS A 385 -6.93 9.82 15.01
N THR A 386 -7.42 10.92 15.58
CA THR A 386 -8.82 11.38 15.40
C THR A 386 -8.92 12.38 14.26
N LEU A 387 -9.96 12.28 13.42
CA LEU A 387 -10.27 13.36 12.48
C LEU A 387 -10.93 14.53 13.24
N ARG A 388 -10.40 15.75 13.07
CA ARG A 388 -10.88 16.96 13.75
C ARG A 388 -12.33 17.32 13.35
N GLN A 389 -13.22 17.48 14.33
CA GLN A 389 -14.66 17.74 14.10
C GLN A 389 -14.96 19.10 13.43
N ASP A 390 -14.11 20.10 13.65
CA ASP A 390 -14.17 21.40 12.96
C ASP A 390 -13.87 21.28 11.44
N ALA A 391 -13.24 20.18 11.02
CA ALA A 391 -13.03 19.84 9.62
C ALA A 391 -14.27 19.19 8.95
N LEU A 392 -15.26 18.74 9.74
CA LEU A 392 -16.51 18.13 9.27
C LEU A 392 -17.64 19.16 9.04
N GLY A 393 -17.38 20.46 9.25
CA GLY A 393 -18.37 21.54 9.18
C GLY A 393 -18.43 22.31 7.85
N GLY A 394 -17.80 21.84 6.77
CA GLY A 394 -17.65 22.60 5.51
C GLY A 394 -17.75 21.77 4.23
N THR A 395 -17.60 22.43 3.07
CA THR A 395 -17.69 21.83 1.72
C THR A 395 -16.62 20.77 1.40
N ASN A 396 -15.63 20.57 2.27
CA ASN A 396 -14.54 19.60 2.11
C ASN A 396 -14.71 18.33 2.98
N THR A 397 -15.83 18.20 3.71
CA THR A 397 -16.08 17.09 4.64
C THR A 397 -15.97 15.72 3.96
N ASP A 398 -16.60 15.54 2.79
CA ASP A 398 -16.58 14.28 2.05
C ASP A 398 -15.16 13.89 1.60
N LYS A 399 -14.36 14.88 1.21
CA LYS A 399 -12.96 14.66 0.80
C LYS A 399 -12.10 14.21 1.98
N LEU A 400 -12.27 14.82 3.14
CA LEU A 400 -11.54 14.45 4.36
C LEU A 400 -11.92 13.05 4.85
N VAL A 401 -13.21 12.70 4.80
CA VAL A 401 -13.68 11.35 5.13
C VAL A 401 -13.12 10.33 4.12
N GLN A 402 -13.05 10.68 2.83
CA GLN A 402 -12.45 9.84 1.80
C GLN A 402 -10.94 9.63 2.03
N GLU A 403 -10.20 10.69 2.37
CA GLU A 403 -8.76 10.60 2.71
C GLU A 403 -8.52 9.75 3.96
N PHE A 404 -9.39 9.88 4.97
CA PHE A 404 -9.35 9.06 6.17
C PHE A 404 -9.62 7.57 5.89
N ARG A 405 -10.67 7.26 5.12
CA ARG A 405 -10.99 5.88 4.70
C ARG A 405 -9.88 5.30 3.85
N HIS A 406 -9.25 6.11 3.01
CA HIS A 406 -8.09 5.72 2.23
C HIS A 406 -6.90 5.37 3.13
N GLU A 407 -6.61 6.18 4.15
CA GLU A 407 -5.55 5.88 5.12
C GLU A 407 -5.83 4.59 5.89
N ALA A 408 -7.08 4.36 6.34
CA ALA A 408 -7.51 3.11 6.97
C ALA A 408 -7.29 1.90 6.04
N ALA A 409 -7.65 2.01 4.76
CA ALA A 409 -7.46 0.95 3.79
C ALA A 409 -5.97 0.63 3.54
N VAL A 410 -5.12 1.66 3.45
CA VAL A 410 -3.67 1.49 3.29
C VAL A 410 -3.08 0.81 4.53
N LEU A 411 -3.46 1.24 5.73
CA LEU A 411 -3.04 0.61 6.99
C LEU A 411 -3.50 -0.85 7.08
N ASN A 412 -4.72 -1.16 6.63
CA ASN A 412 -5.20 -2.54 6.60
C ASN A 412 -4.38 -3.41 5.63
N MET A 413 -4.04 -2.88 4.45
CA MET A 413 -3.23 -3.60 3.46
C MET A 413 -1.82 -3.93 3.96
N PHE A 414 -1.17 -3.00 4.67
CA PHE A 414 0.26 -3.07 4.94
C PHE A 414 0.61 -3.29 6.42
N GLY A 415 -0.34 -3.13 7.34
CA GLY A 415 -0.16 -3.23 8.80
C GLY A 415 0.29 -4.61 9.29
N HIS A 416 0.21 -5.64 8.45
CA HIS A 416 0.69 -6.99 8.76
C HIS A 416 2.21 -7.15 8.59
N HIS A 417 2.87 -6.20 7.93
CA HIS A 417 4.31 -6.23 7.71
C HIS A 417 5.07 -5.82 8.99
N PRO A 418 6.15 -6.53 9.40
CA PRO A 418 6.83 -6.28 10.67
C PRO A 418 7.43 -4.88 10.80
N ASN A 419 7.83 -4.26 9.68
CA ASN A 419 8.39 -2.91 9.62
C ASN A 419 7.40 -1.81 9.20
N ILE A 420 6.10 -2.08 9.32
CA ILE A 420 5.03 -1.09 9.21
C ILE A 420 4.28 -1.11 10.55
N VAL A 421 3.79 0.03 11.00
CA VAL A 421 3.06 0.11 12.27
C VAL A 421 1.82 -0.80 12.22
N PRO A 422 1.63 -1.69 13.21
CA PRO A 422 0.49 -2.60 13.21
C PRO A 422 -0.83 -1.85 13.31
N PHE A 423 -1.75 -2.17 12.40
CA PHE A 423 -3.08 -1.61 12.39
C PHE A 423 -4.00 -2.44 13.30
N VAL A 424 -4.70 -1.76 14.22
CA VAL A 424 -5.63 -2.40 15.16
C VAL A 424 -7.05 -2.32 14.65
N GLY A 425 -7.42 -1.22 14.00
CA GLY A 425 -8.75 -0.99 13.45
C GLY A 425 -9.08 0.48 13.30
N ALA A 426 -10.34 0.78 13.00
CA ALA A 426 -10.82 2.15 12.89
C ALA A 426 -12.23 2.31 13.48
N SER A 427 -12.52 3.51 13.95
CA SER A 427 -13.89 3.99 14.21
C SER A 427 -14.33 4.77 12.97
N THR A 428 -15.32 4.25 12.26
CA THR A 428 -15.82 4.83 11.00
C THR A 428 -17.30 5.20 11.03
N ASP A 429 -18.00 4.97 12.15
CA ASP A 429 -19.37 5.41 12.37
C ASP A 429 -19.48 6.96 12.23
N PRO A 430 -20.19 7.47 11.22
CA PRO A 430 -20.37 8.91 11.00
C PRO A 430 -21.09 9.65 12.13
N SER A 431 -21.78 8.93 13.02
CA SER A 431 -22.43 9.49 14.21
C SER A 431 -21.46 9.69 15.39
N SER A 432 -20.22 9.21 15.27
CA SER A 432 -19.17 9.28 16.28
C SER A 432 -17.92 10.00 15.77
N THR A 433 -16.88 10.12 16.61
CA THR A 433 -15.58 10.61 16.18
C THR A 433 -14.87 9.54 15.33
N LEU A 434 -14.53 9.91 14.10
CA LEU A 434 -13.73 9.06 13.22
C LEU A 434 -12.29 8.97 13.75
N ALA A 435 -11.78 7.74 13.89
CA ALA A 435 -10.45 7.52 14.44
C ALA A 435 -9.73 6.30 13.85
N LEU A 436 -8.43 6.43 13.58
CA LEU A 436 -7.55 5.30 13.23
C LEU A 436 -6.83 4.82 14.49
N VAL A 437 -6.78 3.51 14.68
CA VAL A 437 -6.18 2.88 15.86
C VAL A 437 -5.02 2.00 15.41
N THR A 438 -3.83 2.30 15.91
CA THR A 438 -2.62 1.49 15.69
C THR A 438 -2.01 1.07 17.03
N GLU A 439 -1.12 0.08 17.01
CA GLU A 439 -0.33 -0.25 18.21
C GLU A 439 0.53 0.93 18.65
N TYR A 440 0.71 1.09 19.96
CA TYR A 440 1.60 2.10 20.52
C TYR A 440 3.05 1.60 20.52
N VAL A 441 3.93 2.37 19.88
CA VAL A 441 5.37 2.09 19.82
C VAL A 441 6.11 3.01 20.81
N PRO A 442 6.70 2.47 21.89
CA PRO A 442 7.06 3.27 23.06
C PRO A 442 8.27 4.19 22.89
N ASP A 443 9.22 3.87 22.01
CA ASP A 443 10.41 4.72 21.81
C ASP A 443 10.17 5.82 20.77
N GLY A 444 8.93 6.00 20.28
CA GLY A 444 8.59 7.10 19.37
C GLY A 444 9.33 7.01 18.03
N SER A 445 9.47 8.16 17.37
CA SER A 445 10.12 8.26 16.05
C SER A 445 11.66 8.33 16.15
N ILE A 446 12.35 8.04 15.06
CA ILE A 446 13.80 8.32 14.94
C ILE A 446 14.04 9.80 15.27
N GLN A 447 13.20 10.72 14.80
CA GLN A 447 13.34 12.14 15.12
C GLN A 447 13.30 12.43 16.62
N ASP A 448 12.38 11.80 17.37
CA ASP A 448 12.25 11.98 18.82
C ASP A 448 13.50 11.48 19.55
N GLN A 449 14.02 10.33 19.12
CA GLN A 449 15.23 9.72 19.68
C GLN A 449 16.48 10.59 19.44
N LEU A 450 16.56 11.24 18.28
CA LEU A 450 17.64 12.16 17.93
C LEU A 450 17.54 13.50 18.68
N ALA A 451 16.34 14.03 18.89
CA ALA A 451 16.12 15.33 19.53
C ALA A 451 16.23 15.27 21.06
N GLY A 452 15.86 14.15 21.68
CA GLY A 452 15.73 14.02 23.14
C GLY A 452 17.02 13.78 23.93
N GLY A 453 18.20 13.75 23.28
CA GLY A 453 19.43 13.31 23.93
C GLY A 453 19.35 11.85 24.39
N GLY A 454 18.59 11.03 23.66
CA GLY A 454 18.43 9.60 23.91
C GLY A 454 19.76 8.83 23.80
N ALA A 455 19.71 7.51 23.97
CA ALA A 455 20.90 6.68 23.80
C ALA A 455 21.46 6.90 22.38
N HIS A 456 22.69 7.42 22.26
CA HIS A 456 23.37 7.47 20.97
C HIS A 456 23.45 6.06 20.41
N TRP A 457 22.70 5.82 19.33
CA TRP A 457 22.78 4.57 18.60
C TRP A 457 24.13 4.52 17.87
N ASP A 458 24.80 3.38 18.02
CA ASP A 458 25.99 3.13 17.23
C ASP A 458 25.65 2.98 15.75
N MET A 459 26.69 2.98 14.91
CA MET A 459 26.55 2.88 13.46
C MET A 459 25.79 1.61 13.05
N PHE A 460 26.03 0.50 13.75
CA PHE A 460 25.38 -0.78 13.47
C PHE A 460 23.88 -0.72 13.73
N THR A 461 23.46 -0.19 14.88
CA THR A 461 22.05 -0.03 15.24
C THR A 461 21.34 0.89 14.25
N LYS A 462 21.96 2.02 13.88
CA LYS A 462 21.42 2.92 12.84
C LYS A 462 21.27 2.23 11.49
N GLY A 463 22.28 1.45 11.09
CA GLY A 463 22.22 0.62 9.90
C GLY A 463 21.05 -0.36 9.93
N SER A 464 20.89 -1.10 11.03
CA SER A 464 19.78 -2.05 11.21
C SER A 464 18.41 -1.37 11.14
N ILE A 465 18.24 -0.21 11.76
CA ILE A 465 17.00 0.58 11.71
C ILE A 465 16.70 1.03 10.27
N LEU A 466 17.72 1.43 9.51
CA LEU A 466 17.56 1.80 8.11
C LEU A 466 17.23 0.59 7.23
N THR A 467 17.83 -0.58 7.49
CA THR A 467 17.51 -1.84 6.81
C THR A 467 16.04 -2.20 7.01
N ASP A 468 15.54 -2.10 8.25
CA ASP A 468 14.13 -2.31 8.60
C ASP A 468 13.20 -1.33 7.86
N ALA A 469 13.53 -0.04 7.86
CA ALA A 469 12.75 0.96 7.14
C ALA A 469 12.76 0.71 5.62
N ALA A 470 13.89 0.25 5.06
CA ALA A 470 13.98 -0.11 3.65
C ALA A 470 13.07 -1.30 3.31
N ALA A 471 13.02 -2.32 4.18
CA ALA A 471 12.13 -3.47 4.01
C ALA A 471 10.65 -3.07 4.03
N GLY A 472 10.24 -2.22 4.98
CA GLY A 472 8.86 -1.69 5.05
C GLY A 472 8.47 -0.90 3.81
N LEU A 473 9.35 0.00 3.33
CA LEU A 473 9.07 0.81 2.14
C LEU A 473 9.09 -0.03 0.86
N LEU A 474 9.99 -1.01 0.76
CA LEU A 474 9.99 -2.00 -0.33
C LEU A 474 8.65 -2.74 -0.37
N ASN A 475 8.13 -3.19 0.78
CA ASN A 475 6.83 -3.86 0.83
C ASN A 475 5.70 -2.96 0.29
N MET A 476 5.69 -1.67 0.61
CA MET A 476 4.71 -0.74 0.02
C MET A 476 4.85 -0.64 -1.51
N HIS A 477 6.09 -0.59 -2.01
CA HIS A 477 6.36 -0.55 -3.46
C HIS A 477 5.90 -1.85 -4.15
N GLU A 478 6.08 -3.01 -3.53
CA GLU A 478 5.54 -4.29 -4.00
C GLU A 478 4.01 -4.27 -4.08
N GLY A 479 3.34 -3.62 -3.12
CA GLY A 479 1.89 -3.43 -3.14
C GLY A 479 1.38 -2.39 -4.14
N GLY A 480 2.29 -1.71 -4.87
CA GLY A 480 1.92 -0.70 -5.85
C GLY A 480 1.68 0.69 -5.26
N PHE A 481 2.13 0.97 -4.04
CA PHE A 481 1.91 2.23 -3.33
C PHE A 481 3.20 3.02 -3.12
N LEU A 482 3.04 4.34 -3.15
CA LEU A 482 4.06 5.32 -2.78
C LEU A 482 3.78 5.82 -1.38
N HIS A 483 4.81 6.00 -0.57
CA HIS A 483 4.67 6.64 0.74
C HIS A 483 4.50 8.15 0.62
N ARG A 484 5.33 8.80 -0.22
CA ARG A 484 5.39 10.26 -0.47
C ARG A 484 5.83 11.14 0.71
N ASP A 485 6.04 10.59 1.90
CA ASP A 485 6.49 11.35 3.07
C ASP A 485 7.39 10.53 4.01
N ILE A 486 8.25 9.68 3.44
CA ILE A 486 9.23 8.93 4.23
C ILE A 486 10.30 9.88 4.80
N ALA A 487 10.46 9.88 6.13
CA ALA A 487 11.39 10.74 6.87
C ALA A 487 11.59 10.22 8.30
N ALA A 488 12.61 10.71 9.03
CA ALA A 488 12.90 10.25 10.40
C ALA A 488 11.72 10.41 11.37
N ARG A 489 10.85 11.39 11.15
CA ARG A 489 9.63 11.62 11.95
C ARG A 489 8.52 10.57 11.74
N ASN A 490 8.54 9.89 10.59
CA ASN A 490 7.53 8.90 10.18
C ASN A 490 8.06 7.46 10.28
N VAL A 491 9.19 7.26 10.95
CA VAL A 491 9.75 5.93 11.25
C VAL A 491 9.85 5.79 12.76
N LEU A 492 8.99 4.94 13.33
CA LEU A 492 8.98 4.60 14.75
C LEU A 492 10.03 3.53 15.05
N VAL A 493 10.54 3.52 16.28
CA VAL A 493 11.47 2.50 16.76
C VAL A 493 10.86 1.83 17.97
N ASP A 494 10.83 0.50 18.00
CA ASP A 494 10.33 -0.24 19.16
C ASP A 494 11.43 -0.52 20.19
N ALA A 495 11.03 -1.07 21.34
CA ALA A 495 11.93 -1.40 22.44
C ALA A 495 13.04 -2.41 22.07
N THR A 496 12.89 -3.13 20.95
CA THR A 496 13.87 -4.07 20.41
C THR A 496 14.74 -3.46 19.30
N ARG A 497 14.67 -2.13 19.12
CA ARG A 497 15.38 -1.36 18.08
C ARG A 497 14.98 -1.73 16.66
N ARG A 498 13.75 -2.20 16.47
CA ARG A 498 13.20 -2.46 15.14
C ARG A 498 12.41 -1.27 14.63
N ALA A 499 12.58 -0.95 13.35
CA ALA A 499 11.93 0.21 12.74
C ALA A 499 10.54 -0.14 12.19
N LYS A 500 9.58 0.80 12.32
CA LYS A 500 8.20 0.69 11.83
C LYS A 500 7.78 1.98 11.14
N ILE A 501 7.48 1.90 9.85
CA ILE A 501 6.95 3.03 9.08
C ILE A 501 5.53 3.38 9.57
N CYS A 502 5.22 4.67 9.68
CA CYS A 502 3.92 5.19 10.05
C CYS A 502 3.51 6.40 9.19
N ASP A 503 2.31 6.92 9.44
CA ASP A 503 1.67 8.07 8.77
C ASP A 503 1.44 7.89 7.26
N PHE A 504 0.27 7.34 6.92
CA PHE A 504 -0.08 6.95 5.56
C PHE A 504 -1.03 7.93 4.85
N GLY A 505 -1.32 9.09 5.45
CA GLY A 505 -2.25 10.07 4.89
C GLY A 505 -1.88 10.56 3.48
N MET A 506 -0.57 10.55 3.17
CA MET A 506 -0.03 10.95 1.87
C MET A 506 0.12 9.79 0.88
N CYS A 507 -0.08 8.55 1.32
CA CYS A 507 0.18 7.38 0.49
C CYS A 507 -0.80 7.27 -0.67
N ARG A 508 -0.35 6.90 -1.86
CA ARG A 508 -1.21 6.75 -3.05
C ARG A 508 -0.68 5.65 -3.96
N ARG A 509 -1.54 5.06 -4.79
CA ARG A 509 -1.12 4.08 -5.82
C ARG A 509 -0.17 4.74 -6.81
N ALA A 510 0.87 4.03 -7.24
CA ALA A 510 1.86 4.54 -8.18
C ALA A 510 1.31 4.82 -9.59
N ALA A 511 0.15 4.28 -9.97
CA ALA A 511 -0.49 4.61 -11.25
C ALA A 511 -1.17 6.00 -11.25
N SER A 512 -1.44 6.58 -10.07
CA SER A 512 -2.19 7.84 -9.91
C SER A 512 -1.31 9.11 -10.04
N ASN A 513 -0.24 9.06 -10.84
CA ASN A 513 0.93 9.95 -10.81
C ASN A 513 0.73 11.40 -11.28
N VAL A 514 -0.51 11.90 -11.36
CA VAL A 514 -0.78 13.29 -11.76
C VAL A 514 -1.49 14.03 -10.61
N GLY A 515 -0.81 15.04 -10.05
CA GLY A 515 -1.47 16.21 -9.45
C GLY A 515 -2.10 16.07 -8.06
N GLY A 516 -1.65 15.14 -7.22
CA GLY A 516 -2.29 14.87 -5.92
C GLY A 516 -1.92 15.79 -4.74
N LEU A 517 -0.95 16.70 -4.87
CA LEU A 517 -0.59 17.64 -3.80
C LEU A 517 -1.29 18.98 -4.01
N ASN A 518 -2.31 19.24 -3.20
CA ASN A 518 -2.86 20.58 -3.06
C ASN A 518 -1.90 21.44 -2.22
N PHE A 519 -0.91 22.07 -2.87
CA PHE A 519 -0.04 23.09 -2.24
C PHE A 519 -0.81 24.34 -1.76
N SER A 520 -2.11 24.42 -2.03
CA SER A 520 -2.98 25.58 -1.82
C SER A 520 -3.42 25.81 -0.36
N GLY A 521 -3.11 24.91 0.57
CA GLY A 521 -3.67 24.87 1.94
C GLY A 521 -2.81 25.47 3.07
N GLY A 522 -1.80 26.30 2.78
CA GLY A 522 -1.05 27.03 3.83
C GLY A 522 -0.12 26.20 4.73
N GLY A 523 -0.09 24.88 4.58
CA GLY A 523 0.94 24.01 5.17
C GLY A 523 2.10 23.81 4.19
N VAL A 524 3.16 24.62 4.31
CA VAL A 524 4.47 24.32 3.68
C VAL A 524 5.08 23.13 4.43
N GLY A 525 4.56 21.92 4.19
CA GLY A 525 5.01 20.69 4.81
C GLY A 525 5.96 19.93 3.90
N ALA A 526 7.20 19.77 4.33
CA ALA A 526 8.21 18.83 3.82
C ALA A 526 8.86 19.08 2.42
N LEU A 527 8.83 20.29 1.85
CA LEU A 527 9.53 20.59 0.57
C LEU A 527 11.00 20.14 0.55
N GLN A 528 11.71 20.31 1.66
CA GLN A 528 13.11 19.95 1.83
C GLN A 528 13.40 18.43 1.81
N TYR A 529 12.37 17.58 1.82
CA TYR A 529 12.46 16.12 1.70
C TYR A 529 12.16 15.63 0.28
N MET A 530 11.61 16.51 -0.58
CA MET A 530 11.10 16.13 -1.89
C MET A 530 12.21 16.03 -2.93
N ALA A 531 12.04 15.07 -3.85
CA ALA A 531 12.90 14.93 -5.02
C ALA A 531 12.73 16.12 -5.99
N PRO A 532 13.76 16.45 -6.82
CA PRO A 532 13.68 17.57 -7.77
C PRO A 532 12.45 17.53 -8.70
N GLU A 533 12.07 16.35 -9.18
CA GLU A 533 10.90 16.14 -10.06
C GLU A 533 9.57 16.28 -9.32
N SER A 534 9.55 16.10 -8.00
CA SER A 534 8.38 16.32 -7.14
C SER A 534 8.19 17.79 -6.81
N LEU A 535 9.28 18.57 -6.80
CA LEU A 535 9.27 20.02 -6.57
C LEU A 535 8.86 20.81 -7.84
N THR A 536 9.08 20.24 -9.03
CA THR A 536 8.82 20.91 -10.30
C THR A 536 7.43 20.52 -10.86
N PRO A 537 6.58 21.47 -11.28
CA PRO A 537 5.34 21.16 -11.98
C PRO A 537 5.59 20.24 -13.19
N PRO A 538 4.83 19.15 -13.37
CA PRO A 538 3.51 18.85 -12.76
C PRO A 538 3.53 18.15 -11.39
N HIS A 539 4.66 18.16 -10.66
CA HIS A 539 4.87 17.49 -9.37
C HIS A 539 4.73 15.97 -9.49
N SER A 540 5.76 15.36 -10.08
CA SER A 540 5.79 13.91 -10.31
C SER A 540 6.20 13.17 -9.03
N PHE A 541 5.47 12.08 -8.74
CA PHE A 541 5.78 11.14 -7.66
C PHE A 541 5.96 9.76 -8.26
N SER A 542 6.93 9.00 -7.76
CA SER A 542 7.23 7.64 -8.22
C SER A 542 7.95 6.84 -7.14
N TYR A 543 8.17 5.55 -7.35
CA TYR A 543 9.04 4.75 -6.48
C TYR A 543 10.43 5.40 -6.32
N LYS A 544 10.91 6.08 -7.37
CA LYS A 544 12.21 6.77 -7.38
C LYS A 544 12.21 8.08 -6.60
N SER A 545 11.06 8.75 -6.44
CA SER A 545 10.95 9.90 -5.53
C SER A 545 10.93 9.45 -4.06
N ASP A 546 10.31 8.30 -3.76
CA ASP A 546 10.42 7.67 -2.43
C ASP A 546 11.86 7.25 -2.11
N VAL A 547 12.62 6.74 -3.09
CA VAL A 547 14.06 6.43 -2.92
C VAL A 547 14.87 7.68 -2.59
N TYR A 548 14.55 8.84 -3.17
CA TYR A 548 15.17 10.11 -2.78
C TYR A 548 14.84 10.47 -1.33
N GLY A 549 13.55 10.38 -0.94
CA GLY A 549 13.11 10.61 0.43
C GLY A 549 13.79 9.67 1.43
N PHE A 550 13.99 8.40 1.05
CA PHE A 550 14.76 7.44 1.83
C PHE A 550 16.23 7.87 2.00
N GLY A 551 16.84 8.45 0.97
CA GLY A 551 18.17 9.07 1.08
C GLY A 551 18.19 10.21 2.10
N VAL A 552 17.14 11.02 2.18
CA VAL A 552 17.00 12.04 3.23
C VAL A 552 16.88 11.39 4.61
N LEU A 553 16.07 10.35 4.77
CA LEU A 553 15.97 9.57 6.02
C LEU A 553 17.32 8.98 6.46
N LEU A 554 18.08 8.39 5.53
CA LEU A 554 19.43 7.88 5.79
C LEU A 554 20.33 8.99 6.31
N TRP A 555 20.30 10.15 5.65
CA TRP A 555 21.07 11.31 6.07
C TRP A 555 20.65 11.80 7.47
N GLU A 556 19.35 11.95 7.74
CA GLU A 556 18.83 12.36 9.05
C GLU A 556 19.30 11.43 10.18
N THR A 557 19.30 10.12 9.91
CA THR A 557 19.67 9.09 10.90
C THR A 557 21.15 9.19 11.29
N PHE A 558 22.04 9.46 10.34
CA PHE A 558 23.48 9.58 10.61
C PHE A 558 23.90 10.99 11.04
N ALA A 559 23.36 12.03 10.40
CA ALA A 559 23.65 13.42 10.71
C ALA A 559 22.97 13.91 12.00
N GLU A 560 21.97 13.17 12.48
CA GLU A 560 21.19 13.49 13.68
C GLU A 560 20.60 14.92 13.65
N ALA A 561 20.24 15.37 12.45
CA ALA A 561 19.90 16.76 12.20
C ALA A 561 18.75 16.88 11.21
N LYS A 562 18.08 18.03 11.26
CA LYS A 562 17.04 18.39 10.28
C LYS A 562 17.68 18.67 8.91
N PRO A 563 17.14 18.10 7.80
CA PRO A 563 17.69 18.32 6.48
C PRO A 563 17.59 19.80 6.11
N PHE A 564 18.70 20.35 5.61
CA PHE A 564 18.84 21.77 5.31
C PHE A 564 18.44 22.69 6.47
N GLY A 565 18.71 22.31 7.73
CA GLY A 565 18.24 23.06 8.91
C GLY A 565 18.65 24.54 9.01
N HIS A 566 19.56 25.00 8.15
CA HIS A 566 19.98 26.40 8.03
C HIS A 566 19.18 27.22 6.99
N LEU A 567 18.30 26.58 6.22
CA LEU A 567 17.46 27.19 5.18
C LEU A 567 15.98 27.12 5.55
N ALA A 568 15.20 28.08 5.04
CA ALA A 568 13.76 27.92 5.03
C ALA A 568 13.37 26.80 4.03
N PRO A 569 12.23 26.11 4.20
CA PRO A 569 11.84 24.99 3.32
C PRO A 569 11.79 25.34 1.83
N ALA A 570 11.35 26.56 1.48
CA ALA A 570 11.32 27.03 0.10
C ALA A 570 12.73 27.28 -0.48
N ASP A 571 13.65 27.81 0.34
CA ASP A 571 15.04 28.03 -0.06
C ASP A 571 15.79 26.69 -0.23
N ALA A 572 15.49 25.70 0.62
CA ALA A 572 16.00 24.35 0.47
C ALA A 572 15.52 23.70 -0.83
N ALA A 573 14.24 23.87 -1.18
CA ALA A 573 13.69 23.39 -2.45
C ALA A 573 14.39 24.06 -3.64
N ALA A 574 14.58 25.38 -3.60
CA ALA A 574 15.30 26.11 -4.65
C ALA A 574 16.74 25.60 -4.79
N TYR A 575 17.46 25.41 -3.68
CA TYR A 575 18.81 24.86 -3.67
C TYR A 575 18.88 23.46 -4.30
N VAL A 576 17.91 22.58 -4.01
CA VAL A 576 17.82 21.24 -4.61
C VAL A 576 17.57 21.32 -6.12
N LEU A 577 16.69 22.21 -6.57
CA LEU A 577 16.40 22.44 -7.99
C LEU A 577 17.60 23.02 -8.76
N GLU A 578 18.49 23.73 -8.09
CA GLU A 578 19.76 24.22 -8.64
C GLU A 578 20.87 23.15 -8.68
N GLY A 579 20.56 21.90 -8.29
CA GLY A 579 21.50 20.77 -8.26
C GLY A 579 22.21 20.58 -6.91
N GLY A 580 21.89 21.40 -5.91
CA GLY A 580 22.38 21.26 -4.55
C GLY A 580 21.87 19.97 -3.88
N ARG A 581 22.66 19.42 -2.96
CA ARG A 581 22.33 18.22 -2.17
C ARG A 581 22.75 18.36 -0.71
N LEU A 582 22.20 17.50 0.15
CA LEU A 582 22.68 17.34 1.52
C LEU A 582 24.15 16.89 1.49
N ASN A 583 24.98 17.45 2.37
CA ASN A 583 26.38 17.07 2.47
C ASN A 583 26.52 15.65 3.06
N ASN A 584 27.60 14.94 2.75
CA ASN A 584 27.83 13.58 3.24
C ASN A 584 28.83 13.53 4.42
N VAL A 585 29.21 14.68 5.00
CA VAL A 585 30.30 14.78 6.00
C VAL A 585 30.01 13.97 7.25
N HIS A 586 28.76 13.92 7.68
CA HIS A 586 28.33 13.21 8.88
C HIS A 586 27.89 11.76 8.62
N VAL A 587 27.98 11.31 7.36
CA VAL A 587 27.56 9.97 6.95
C VAL A 587 28.79 9.07 6.85
N PRO A 588 28.83 7.90 7.51
CA PRO A 588 29.98 7.02 7.45
C PRO A 588 30.29 6.59 6.03
N GLU A 589 31.59 6.43 5.70
CA GLU A 589 32.08 6.16 4.34
C GLU A 589 31.35 4.99 3.66
N ALA A 590 31.07 3.92 4.42
CA ALA A 590 30.34 2.75 3.93
C ALA A 590 28.96 3.08 3.35
N TYR A 591 28.26 4.10 3.85
CA TYR A 591 26.92 4.50 3.40
C TYR A 591 26.93 5.63 2.37
N GLN A 592 28.07 6.29 2.13
CA GLN A 592 28.12 7.48 1.27
C GLN A 592 27.80 7.17 -0.18
N SER A 593 28.24 6.01 -0.70
CA SER A 593 27.94 5.59 -2.06
C SER A 593 26.44 5.37 -2.26
N LEU A 594 25.80 4.66 -1.31
CA LEU A 594 24.36 4.44 -1.30
C LEU A 594 23.60 5.77 -1.25
N LEU A 595 23.95 6.67 -0.34
CA LEU A 595 23.34 8.00 -0.24
C LEU A 595 23.46 8.79 -1.55
N ALA A 596 24.64 8.81 -2.18
CA ALA A 596 24.86 9.49 -3.44
C ALA A 596 24.03 8.90 -4.59
N SER A 597 23.81 7.59 -4.59
CA SER A 597 22.94 6.91 -5.56
C SER A 597 21.45 7.28 -5.38
N CYS A 598 20.98 7.47 -4.13
CA CYS A 598 19.62 7.93 -3.85
C CYS A 598 19.37 9.36 -4.36
N PHE A 599 20.42 10.19 -4.43
CA PHE A 599 20.34 11.62 -4.80
C PHE A 599 20.64 11.93 -6.27
N GLN A 600 20.72 10.92 -7.15
CA GLN A 600 20.86 11.14 -8.60
C GLN A 600 19.75 12.06 -9.14
N ASP A 601 20.12 13.03 -9.97
CA ASP A 601 19.16 13.95 -10.61
C ASP A 601 18.14 13.19 -11.45
N ASP A 602 18.63 12.31 -12.32
CA ASP A 602 17.81 11.43 -13.14
C ASP A 602 17.18 10.33 -12.27
N PRO A 603 15.84 10.30 -12.09
CA PRO A 603 15.18 9.30 -11.27
C PRO A 603 15.44 7.86 -11.72
N ALA A 604 15.67 7.64 -13.03
CA ALA A 604 15.95 6.31 -13.57
C ALA A 604 17.29 5.73 -13.10
N LYS A 605 18.24 6.61 -12.71
CA LYS A 605 19.55 6.21 -12.20
C LYS A 605 19.58 5.94 -10.69
N ARG A 606 18.52 6.32 -9.97
CA ARG A 606 18.40 5.97 -8.55
C ARG A 606 18.17 4.46 -8.42
N PRO A 607 18.63 3.82 -7.35
CA PRO A 607 18.38 2.39 -7.13
C PRO A 607 16.88 2.10 -6.94
N THR A 608 16.47 0.84 -7.01
CA THR A 608 15.17 0.38 -6.48
C THR A 608 15.25 0.20 -4.97
N MET A 609 14.13 0.17 -4.25
CA MET A 609 14.17 -0.14 -2.82
C MET A 609 14.72 -1.54 -2.51
N ALA A 610 14.57 -2.51 -3.43
CA ALA A 610 15.22 -3.81 -3.32
C ALA A 610 16.76 -3.69 -3.35
N GLN A 611 17.31 -2.87 -4.26
CA GLN A 611 18.75 -2.61 -4.31
C GLN A 611 19.23 -1.82 -3.08
N VAL A 612 18.44 -0.86 -2.58
CA VAL A 612 18.75 -0.13 -1.34
C VAL A 612 18.79 -1.09 -0.15
N PHE A 613 17.79 -1.95 -0.01
CA PHE A 613 17.73 -2.97 1.04
C PHE A 613 18.95 -3.90 1.01
N LEU A 614 19.27 -4.48 -0.16
CA LEU A 614 20.43 -5.36 -0.30
C LEU A 614 21.75 -4.65 0.01
N SER A 615 21.89 -3.39 -0.40
CA SER A 615 23.08 -2.59 -0.08
C SER A 615 23.22 -2.36 1.42
N LEU A 616 22.11 -2.11 2.13
CA LEU A 616 22.11 -1.94 3.58
C LEU A 616 22.41 -3.25 4.31
N GLU A 617 21.84 -4.38 3.87
CA GLU A 617 22.19 -5.70 4.40
C GLU A 617 23.67 -6.01 4.22
N GLU A 618 24.25 -5.72 3.04
CA GLU A 618 25.70 -5.94 2.80
C GLU A 618 26.58 -5.07 3.71
N ILE A 619 26.18 -3.82 3.96
CA ILE A 619 26.94 -2.91 4.84
C ILE A 619 26.80 -3.31 6.33
N THR A 620 25.67 -3.91 6.71
CA THR A 620 25.34 -4.24 8.11
C THR A 620 25.64 -5.69 8.50
N SER A 621 25.94 -6.56 7.53
CA SER A 621 26.44 -7.92 7.73
C SER A 621 27.90 -7.90 8.19
#